data_AF-A0A151EU67-F1
#
_entry.id   AF-A0A151EU67-F1
#
_cell.length_a   1.000
_cell.length_b   1.000
_cell.length_c   1.000
_cell.angle_alpha   90.00
_cell.angle_beta   90.00
_cell.angle_gamma   90.00
#
_symmetry.space_group_name_H-M   'P 1'
#
loop_
_entity.id
_entity.type
_entity.pdbx_description
1 polymer ?
#
loop_
_entity_poly.entity_id
_entity_poly.type
_entity_poly.pdbx_seq_one_letter_code
_entity_poly.pdbx_strand_id
1 'polypeptide(L)' 'MTDYIGLAGGPSSRANLKKIEVVHADGSRVRTPFGRGSPSLRQGDTIVVSEVTLRWWQDYVTVVTALTSVIISWIVITR' A
#
# COMPACT_ATOMS: atom_id res chain seq x y z
N MET A 1 -1.31 2.18 -19.08
CA MET A 1 -0.71 2.22 -17.72
C MET A 1 -0.33 0.83 -17.24
N THR A 2 -1.30 -0.10 -17.23
CA THR A 2 -1.08 -1.52 -16.90
C THR A 2 0.05 -2.15 -17.71
N ASP A 3 0.10 -1.88 -19.02
CA ASP A 3 1.12 -2.41 -19.92
C ASP A 3 2.53 -1.91 -19.58
N TYR A 4 2.67 -0.63 -19.22
CA TYR A 4 3.95 -0.05 -18.80
C TYR A 4 4.47 -0.66 -17.50
N ILE A 5 3.57 -0.91 -16.55
CA ILE A 5 3.94 -1.60 -15.29
C ILE A 5 4.34 -3.05 -15.58
N GLY A 6 3.68 -3.73 -16.53
CA GLY A 6 4.07 -5.05 -17.00
C GLY A 6 5.46 -5.07 -17.65
N LEU A 7 5.76 -4.09 -18.51
CA LEU A 7 7.07 -3.88 -19.12
C LEU A 7 8.18 -3.61 -18.09
N ALA A 8 7.85 -3.00 -16.95
CA ALA A 8 8.79 -2.75 -15.86
C ALA A 8 9.07 -3.99 -14.98
N GLY A 9 8.57 -5.18 -15.35
CA GLY A 9 8.68 -6.40 -14.56
C GLY A 9 7.48 -6.69 -13.65
N GLY A 10 6.42 -5.90 -13.78
CA GLY A 10 5.20 -6.05 -13.00
C GLY A 10 5.26 -5.38 -11.62
N PRO A 11 4.12 -5.38 -10.88
CA PRO A 11 4.09 -4.84 -9.53
C PRO A 11 4.90 -5.69 -8.55
N SER A 12 5.59 -5.04 -7.61
CA SER A 12 6.25 -5.76 -6.50
C SER A 12 5.23 -6.43 -5.58
N SER A 13 5.67 -7.43 -4.80
CA SER A 13 4.80 -8.14 -3.83
C SER A 13 4.16 -7.21 -2.78
N ARG A 14 4.76 -6.03 -2.55
CA ARG A 14 4.24 -5.00 -1.63
C ARG A 14 3.60 -3.82 -2.35
N ALA A 15 3.43 -3.85 -3.66
CA ALA A 15 2.90 -2.72 -4.42
C ALA A 15 1.45 -2.37 -4.05
N ASN A 16 1.18 -1.07 -3.90
CA ASN A 16 -0.16 -0.56 -3.63
C ASN A 16 -0.98 -0.39 -4.91
N LEU A 17 -1.52 -1.48 -5.41
CA LEU A 17 -2.36 -1.50 -6.61
C LEU A 17 -3.67 -0.71 -6.47
N LYS A 18 -4.08 -0.33 -5.26
CA LYS A 18 -5.30 0.46 -5.03
C LYS A 18 -5.10 1.96 -5.26
N LYS A 19 -3.86 2.45 -5.17
CA LYS A 19 -3.52 3.87 -5.26
C LYS A 19 -2.23 4.06 -6.04
N ILE A 20 -2.29 3.90 -7.35
CA ILE A 20 -1.16 4.24 -8.21
C ILE A 20 -1.27 5.71 -8.58
N GLU A 21 -0.15 6.43 -8.50
CA GLU A 21 -0.09 7.86 -8.78
C GLU A 21 0.61 8.08 -10.12
N VAL A 22 -0.02 8.85 -10.99
CA VAL A 22 0.57 9.35 -12.23
C VAL A 22 0.87 10.82 -12.02
N VAL A 23 2.13 11.19 -12.20
CA VAL A 23 2.59 12.57 -12.16
C VAL A 23 2.79 13.02 -13.61
N HIS A 24 1.96 13.94 -14.05
CA HIS A 24 2.04 14.50 -15.39
C HIS A 24 3.21 15.49 -15.50
N ALA A 25 3.68 15.71 -16.73
CA ALA A 25 4.77 16.67 -16.99
C ALA A 25 4.44 18.12 -16.56
N ASP A 26 3.16 18.48 -16.48
CA ASP A 26 2.68 19.78 -15.99
C ASP A 26 2.62 19.87 -14.44
N GLY A 27 3.02 18.80 -13.74
CA GLY A 27 3.01 18.70 -12.29
C GLY A 27 1.67 18.24 -11.69
N SER A 28 0.62 18.09 -12.49
CA SER A 28 -0.66 17.56 -12.04
C SER A 28 -0.54 16.07 -11.67
N ARG A 29 -1.34 15.64 -10.70
CA ARG A 29 -1.29 14.26 -10.16
C ARG A 29 -2.66 13.61 -10.25
N VAL A 30 -2.70 12.42 -10.81
CA VAL A 30 -3.91 11.60 -10.91
C VAL A 30 -3.69 10.29 -10.19
N ARG A 31 -4.65 9.90 -9.35
CA ARG A 31 -4.60 8.63 -8.62
C ARG A 31 -5.63 7.69 -9.20
N THR A 32 -5.18 6.53 -9.67
CA THR A 32 -6.08 5.51 -10.21
C THR A 32 -5.76 4.13 -9.63
N PRO A 33 -6.78 3.26 -9.47
CA PRO A 33 -6.54 1.85 -9.18
C PRO A 33 -5.93 1.15 -10.40
N PHE A 34 -5.05 0.18 -10.16
CA PHE A 34 -4.52 -0.69 -11.19
C PHE A 34 -5.66 -1.38 -11.97
N GLY A 35 -5.59 -1.35 -13.31
CA GLY A 35 -6.57 -2.00 -14.18
C GLY A 35 -7.93 -1.30 -14.32
N ARG A 36 -8.20 -0.21 -13.60
CA ARG A 36 -9.42 0.61 -13.80
C ARG A 36 -9.08 1.89 -14.52
N GLY A 37 -9.60 2.04 -15.74
CA GLY A 37 -9.57 3.27 -16.53
C GLY A 37 -8.15 3.82 -16.63
N SER A 38 -7.42 3.45 -17.68
CA SER A 38 -6.09 4.01 -17.90
C SER A 38 -6.22 5.53 -18.00
N PRO A 39 -5.68 6.33 -17.05
CA PRO A 39 -5.62 7.77 -17.25
C PRO A 39 -4.85 8.04 -18.54
N SER A 40 -5.18 9.11 -19.24
CA SER A 40 -4.50 9.50 -20.47
C SER A 40 -3.04 9.83 -20.15
N LEU A 41 -2.16 8.84 -20.37
CA LEU A 41 -0.72 9.01 -20.22
C LEU A 41 -0.19 9.83 -21.38
N ARG A 42 0.59 10.85 -21.07
CA ARG A 42 1.31 11.69 -22.02
C ARG A 42 2.79 11.41 -21.94
N GLN A 43 3.51 11.76 -23.00
CA GLN A 43 4.96 11.66 -23.00
C GLN A 43 5.55 12.59 -21.94
N GLY A 44 6.45 12.07 -21.10
CA GLY A 44 7.03 12.79 -19.97
C GLY A 44 6.36 12.52 -18.63
N ASP A 45 5.24 11.79 -18.60
CA ASP A 45 4.58 11.41 -17.35
C ASP A 45 5.40 10.37 -16.57
N THR A 46 5.41 10.51 -15.25
CA THR A 46 6.06 9.58 -14.32
C THR A 46 5.01 8.73 -13.61
N ILE A 47 5.17 7.41 -13.66
CA ILE A 47 4.29 6.47 -12.97
C ILE A 47 4.93 6.09 -11.63
N VAL A 48 4.24 6.39 -10.54
CA VAL A 48 4.70 6.10 -9.17
C VAL A 48 3.82 5.02 -8.57
N VAL A 49 4.43 3.85 -8.35
CA VAL A 49 3.80 2.71 -7.66
C VAL A 49 4.33 2.65 -6.23
N SER A 50 3.61 3.25 -5.30
CA SER A 50 4.00 3.23 -3.89
C SER A 50 3.86 1.83 -3.30
N GLU A 51 4.72 1.47 -2.37
CA GLU A 51 4.54 0.27 -1.57
C GLU A 51 3.44 0.47 -0.51
N VAL A 52 2.67 -0.58 -0.25
CA VAL A 52 1.79 -0.65 0.91
C VAL A 52 2.67 -0.83 2.15
N THR A 53 3.04 0.27 2.78
CA THR A 53 3.75 0.26 4.08
C THR A 53 2.87 -0.36 5.18
N LEU A 54 1.55 -0.37 4.99
CA LEU A 54 0.58 -0.74 6.01
C LEU A 54 -0.13 -2.05 5.66
N ARG A 55 0.40 -3.15 6.21
CA ARG A 55 -0.41 -4.30 6.63
C ARG A 55 -1.15 -3.92 7.92
N TRP A 56 -1.81 -2.74 7.94
CA TRP A 56 -2.31 -2.01 9.12
C TRP A 56 -2.93 -2.88 10.22
N TRP A 57 -3.63 -3.96 9.86
CA TRP A 57 -4.18 -4.92 10.81
C TRP A 57 -3.15 -5.77 11.57
N GLN A 58 -2.01 -6.15 10.98
CA GLN A 58 -1.01 -6.99 11.64
C GLN A 58 -0.25 -6.28 12.75
N ASP A 59 0.08 -5.02 12.57
CA ASP A 59 0.74 -4.24 13.62
C ASP A 59 -0.20 -4.12 14.82
N TYR A 60 -1.50 -3.98 14.59
CA TYR A 60 -2.51 -4.02 15.66
C TYR A 60 -2.58 -5.38 16.37
N VAL A 61 -2.57 -6.49 15.62
CA VAL A 61 -2.61 -7.84 16.24
C VAL A 61 -1.40 -8.05 17.16
N THR A 62 -0.21 -7.61 16.76
CA THR A 62 1.01 -7.77 17.56
C THR A 62 0.92 -7.00 18.88
N VAL A 63 0.45 -5.75 18.83
CA VAL A 63 0.26 -4.91 20.02
C VAL A 63 -0.82 -5.49 20.95
N VAL A 64 -1.94 -5.95 20.37
CA VAL A 64 -3.02 -6.60 21.15
C VAL A 64 -2.53 -7.90 21.81
N THR A 65 -1.70 -8.68 21.13
CA THR A 65 -1.11 -9.92 21.67
C THR A 65 -0.15 -9.62 22.83
N ALA A 66 0.64 -8.55 22.73
CA ALA A 66 1.49 -8.10 23.84
C ALA A 66 0.65 -7.69 25.06
N LEU A 67 -0.43 -6.91 24.85
CA LEU A 67 -1.31 -6.48 25.94
C LEU A 67 -2.06 -7.64 26.62
N THR A 68 -2.48 -8.65 25.85
CA THR A 68 -3.14 -9.85 26.41
C THR A 68 -2.21 -10.61 27.35
N SER A 69 -0.92 -10.71 27.04
CA SER A 69 0.05 -11.36 27.93
C SER A 69 0.15 -10.69 29.31
N VAL A 70 0.11 -9.35 29.35
CA VAL A 70 0.16 -8.56 30.59
C VAL A 70 -1.13 -8.73 31.39
N ILE A 71 -2.28 -8.72 30.73
CA ILE A 71 -3.58 -8.91 31.37
C ILE A 71 -3.70 -10.30 31.99
N ILE A 72 -3.27 -11.34 31.28
CA ILE A 72 -3.27 -12.72 31.80
C ILE A 72 -2.37 -12.83 33.03
N SER A 73 -1.15 -12.27 32.95
CA SER A 73 -0.21 -12.25 34.08
C SER A 73 -0.82 -11.58 35.31
N TRP A 74 -1.47 -10.43 35.12
CA TRP A 74 -2.17 -9.72 36.19
C TRP A 74 -3.29 -10.55 36.83
N ILE A 75 -4.13 -11.19 36.02
CA ILE A 75 -5.24 -12.05 36.50
C ILE A 75 -4.72 -13.23 37.31
N VAL A 76 -3.63 -13.86 36.89
CA VAL A 76 -3.04 -15.01 37.60
C VAL A 76 -2.47 -14.61 38.95
N ILE A 77 -1.87 -13.43 39.07
CA ILE A 77 -1.27 -12.93 40.32
C ILE A 77 -2.35 -12.46 41.32
N THR A 78 -3.48 -11.96 40.83
CA THR A 78 -4.56 -11.41 41.66
C THR A 78 -5.66 -12.41 42.02
N ARG A 79 -5.55 -13.66 41.55
CA ARG A 79 -6.42 -14.80 41.89
C ARG A 79 -5.76 -15.66 42.96
#